data_AF-A0A6I7PJ79-F1
#
_entry.id   AF-A0A6I7PJ79-F1
#
_cell.length_a   1.000
_cell.length_b   1.000
_cell.length_c   1.000
_cell.angle_alpha   90.00
_cell.angle_beta   90.00
_cell.angle_gamma   90.00
#
_symmetry.space_group_name_H-M   'P 1'
#
loop_
_entity.id
_entity.type
_entity.pdbx_description
1 polymer ?
#
loop_
_entity_poly.entity_id
_entity_poly.type
_entity_poly.pdbx_seq_one_letter_code
_entity_poly.pdbx_strand_id
1 'polypeptide(L)' 'MPNDTDISSLLNERRLFPPDAAFSEGAHVGSMADYRARYARSIEDPEAFWAEAAESLSWFTP' A
#
# COMPACT_ATOMS: atom_id res chain seq x y z
N MET A 1 -7.66 -4.88 -33.94
CA MET A 1 -7.37 -5.62 -32.70
C MET A 1 -5.99 -5.18 -32.24
N PRO A 2 -5.79 -4.82 -30.96
CA PRO A 2 -4.46 -4.50 -30.46
C PRO A 2 -3.56 -5.74 -30.60
N ASN A 3 -2.31 -5.54 -31.00
CA ASN A 3 -1.35 -6.60 -31.27
C ASN A 3 -0.78 -7.12 -29.93
N ASP A 4 -0.74 -8.44 -29.69
CA ASP A 4 -0.24 -9.04 -28.43
C ASP A 4 1.19 -8.60 -28.06
N THR A 5 1.99 -8.23 -29.07
CA THR A 5 3.35 -7.70 -28.90
C THR A 5 3.37 -6.32 -28.23
N ASP A 6 2.38 -5.47 -28.47
CA ASP A 6 2.31 -4.12 -27.90
C ASP A 6 2.03 -4.19 -26.39
N ILE A 7 1.13 -5.09 -25.98
CA ILE A 7 0.83 -5.35 -24.57
C ILE A 7 2.08 -5.88 -23.86
N SER A 8 2.81 -6.80 -24.50
CA SER A 8 4.04 -7.38 -23.96
C SER A 8 5.18 -6.37 -23.79
N SER A 9 5.25 -5.35 -24.65
CA SER A 9 6.23 -4.26 -24.54
C SER A 9 5.96 -3.35 -23.34
N LEU A 10 4.69 -3.00 -23.10
CA LEU A 10 4.26 -2.22 -21.92
C LEU A 10 4.56 -2.95 -20.60
N LEU A 11 4.41 -4.27 -20.57
CA LEU A 11 4.70 -5.11 -19.40
C LEU A 11 6.20 -5.17 -19.03
N ASN A 12 7.11 -4.81 -19.95
CA ASN A 12 8.55 -4.75 -19.70
C ASN A 12 9.06 -3.35 -19.30
N GLU A 13 8.19 -2.34 -19.23
CA GLU A 13 8.59 -0.98 -18.86
C GLU A 13 8.83 -0.88 -17.34
N ARG A 14 10.08 -0.63 -16.92
CA ARG A 14 10.51 -0.54 -15.50
C ARG A 14 10.52 0.88 -14.94
N ARG A 15 9.83 1.84 -15.57
CA ARG A 15 9.82 3.22 -15.08
C ARG A 15 9.05 3.31 -13.77
N LEU A 16 9.68 3.93 -12.79
CA LEU A 16 9.11 4.25 -11.49
C LEU A 16 8.76 5.73 -11.48
N PHE A 17 7.52 6.03 -11.10
CA PHE A 17 7.03 7.39 -10.94
C PHE A 17 6.70 7.60 -9.47
N PRO A 18 7.60 8.20 -8.67
CA PRO A 18 7.29 8.49 -7.29
C PRO A 18 6.15 9.53 -7.22
N PRO A 19 5.30 9.45 -6.18
CA PRO A 19 4.36 10.53 -5.90
C PRO A 19 5.09 11.85 -5.64
N ASP A 20 4.38 12.96 -5.82
CA ASP A 20 4.87 14.27 -5.42
C ASP A 20 5.10 14.31 -3.89
N ALA A 21 6.16 15.00 -3.45
CA ALA A 21 6.51 15.13 -2.03
C ALA A 21 5.37 15.76 -1.22
N ALA A 22 4.72 16.80 -1.74
CA ALA A 22 3.61 17.46 -1.03
C ALA A 22 2.40 16.53 -0.84
N PHE A 23 2.19 15.61 -1.79
CA PHE A 23 1.14 14.59 -1.67
C PHE A 23 1.52 13.51 -0.66
N SER A 24 2.77 13.03 -0.71
CA SER A 24 3.29 12.02 0.22
C SER A 24 3.27 12.46 1.68
N GLU A 25 3.53 13.74 1.97
CA GLU A 25 3.50 14.27 3.34
C GLU A 25 2.12 14.19 4.01
N GLY A 26 1.04 14.36 3.23
CA GLY A 26 -0.34 14.27 3.72
C GLY A 26 -0.93 12.86 3.69
N ALA A 27 -0.21 11.87 3.16
CA ALA A 27 -0.71 10.51 2.98
C ALA A 27 -0.65 9.72 4.29
N HIS A 28 -1.60 8.81 4.50
CA HIS A 28 -1.56 7.87 5.63
C HIS A 28 -0.32 6.96 5.64
N VAL A 29 0.30 6.76 4.47
CA VAL A 29 1.57 6.06 4.28
C VAL A 29 2.42 6.90 3.32
N GLY A 30 3.37 7.65 3.87
CA GLY A 30 4.13 8.65 3.11
C GLY A 30 5.35 8.10 2.38
N SER A 31 5.78 6.88 2.69
CA SER A 31 6.96 6.28 2.07
C SER A 31 6.88 4.76 1.98
N MET A 32 7.68 4.19 1.08
CA MET A 32 7.85 2.73 0.99
C MET A 32 8.48 2.13 2.24
N ALA A 33 9.28 2.89 2.99
CA ALA A 33 9.86 2.42 4.25
C ALA A 33 8.78 2.28 5.33
N ASP A 34 7.90 3.27 5.46
CA ASP A 34 6.76 3.24 6.38
C ASP A 34 5.80 2.09 6.03
N TYR A 35 5.48 1.92 4.74
CA TYR A 35 4.70 0.76 4.27
C TYR A 35 5.33 -0.56 4.70
N ARG A 36 6.63 -0.76 4.44
CA ARG A 36 7.33 -2.02 4.76
C ARG A 36 7.36 -2.29 6.26
N ALA A 37 7.55 -1.26 7.09
CA ALA A 37 7.53 -1.40 8.54
C ALA A 37 6.15 -1.82 9.06
N ARG A 38 5.07 -1.16 8.58
CA ARG A 38 3.70 -1.53 8.93
C ARG A 38 3.35 -2.93 8.43
N TYR A 39 3.75 -3.27 7.22
CA TYR A 39 3.55 -4.59 6.65
C TYR A 39 4.26 -5.66 7.48
N ALA A 40 5.53 -5.47 7.83
CA ALA A 40 6.25 -6.39 8.70
C ALA A 40 5.52 -6.60 10.03
N ARG A 41 5.09 -5.52 10.71
CA ARG A 41 4.29 -5.60 11.94
C ARG A 41 3.00 -6.40 11.74
N SER A 42 2.30 -6.19 10.63
CA SER A 42 1.05 -6.91 10.33
C SER A 42 1.25 -8.44 10.17
N ILE A 43 2.46 -8.88 9.84
CA ILE A 43 2.82 -10.30 9.71
C ILE A 43 3.39 -10.86 11.02
N GLU A 44 4.21 -10.08 11.72
CA GLU A 44 4.89 -10.49 12.96
C GLU A 44 3.94 -10.53 14.17
N ASP A 45 3.02 -9.56 14.27
CA ASP A 45 2.01 -9.46 15.32
C ASP A 45 0.64 -9.06 14.71
N PRO A 46 -0.04 -10.01 14.03
CA PRO A 46 -1.29 -9.72 13.35
C PRO A 46 -2.42 -9.37 14.33
N GLU A 47 -2.45 -9.97 15.52
CA GLU A 47 -3.54 -9.76 16.48
C GLU A 47 -3.51 -8.32 17.01
N ALA A 48 -2.37 -7.85 17.49
CA ALA A 48 -2.26 -6.49 17.98
C ALA A 48 -2.43 -5.45 16.85
N PHE A 49 -1.90 -5.74 15.66
CA PHE A 49 -2.04 -4.84 14.50
C PHE A 49 -3.50 -4.65 14.10
N TRP A 50 -4.25 -5.74 13.94
CA TRP A 50 -5.65 -5.65 13.51
C TRP A 50 -6.58 -5.19 14.63
N ALA A 51 -6.28 -5.48 15.90
CA ALA A 51 -7.01 -4.93 17.03
C ALA A 51 -6.94 -3.39 17.05
N GLU A 52 -5.74 -2.81 16.89
CA GLU A 52 -5.55 -1.35 16.81
C GLU A 52 -6.31 -0.75 15.63
N ALA A 53 -6.24 -1.38 14.44
CA ALA A 53 -6.97 -0.91 13.27
C ALA A 53 -8.50 -0.91 13.49
N ALA A 54 -9.01 -1.91 14.20
CA ALA A 54 -10.43 -2.06 14.49
C ALA A 54 -10.98 -1.05 15.49
N GLU A 55 -10.15 -0.38 16.29
CA GLU A 55 -10.59 0.66 17.26
C GLU A 55 -11.23 1.87 16.56
N SER A 56 -10.85 2.13 15.31
CA SER A 56 -11.44 3.21 14.51
C SER A 56 -12.89 2.92 14.06
N LEU A 57 -13.37 1.69 14.22
CA LEU A 57 -14.69 1.24 13.80
C LEU A 57 -15.67 1.27 14.98
N SER A 58 -16.87 1.77 14.74
CA SER A 58 -17.97 1.68 15.71
C SER A 58 -18.67 0.33 15.58
N TRP A 59 -18.44 -0.55 16.54
CA TRP A 59 -19.05 -1.88 16.57
C TRP A 59 -20.40 -1.84 17.30
N PHE A 60 -21.44 -2.40 16.68
CA PHE A 60 -22.80 -2.42 17.25
C PHE A 60 -23.09 -3.71 18.03
N THR A 61 -22.40 -4.78 17.68
CA THR A 61 -22.47 -6.09 18.34
C THR A 61 -21.09 -6.73 18.18
N PRO A 62 -20.56 -7.43 19.20
CA PRO A 62 -19.36 -8.25 19.02
C PRO A 62 -19.55 -9.36 17.99
#